data_AF-V6HBK9-F1
#
_entry.id   AF-V6HBK9-F1
#
_cell.length_a   1.000
_cell.length_b   1.000
_cell.length_c   1.000
_cell.angle_alpha   90.00
_cell.angle_beta   90.00
_cell.angle_gamma   90.00
#
_symmetry.space_group_name_H-M   'P 1'
#
loop_
_entity.id
_entity.type
_entity.pdbx_description
1 polymer ?
#
loop_
_entity_poly.entity_id
_entity_poly.type
_entity_poly.pdbx_seq_one_letter_code
_entity_poly.pdbx_strand_id
1 'polypeptide(L)'
;MLGKNWSKLVLIFFLVAAPVYSNIPKYSELDRILLSTWNRTFPVPFTKIVKRDVSGKGILQYRKSSKKTVYIYTYLVFLPRYGEEAEKPVQQDGGREVKVKLFYDPVSSEKYEVELGEFDEAYDTRGIIRWIR
;
A
#
# COMPACT_ATOMS: atom_id res chain seq x y z
N MET A 1 37.60 1.32 -61.23
CA MET A 1 37.23 2.08 -60.02
C MET A 1 35.90 1.55 -59.51
N LEU A 2 35.92 0.69 -58.48
CA LEU A 2 34.72 0.04 -57.93
C LEU A 2 34.27 0.84 -56.70
N GLY A 3 33.27 1.71 -56.88
CA GLY A 3 32.70 2.53 -55.79
C GLY A 3 31.77 1.69 -54.92
N LYS A 4 32.29 1.20 -53.81
CA LYS A 4 31.57 0.42 -52.80
C LYS A 4 31.00 1.37 -51.74
N ASN A 5 29.78 1.86 -51.96
CA ASN A 5 29.06 2.67 -50.97
C ASN A 5 28.43 1.76 -49.90
N TRP A 6 29.23 1.42 -48.90
CA TRP A 6 28.77 1.15 -47.53
C TRP A 6 28.24 2.48 -46.98
N SER A 7 27.16 2.61 -46.20
CA SER A 7 26.40 1.71 -45.37
C SER A 7 25.20 2.52 -44.89
N LYS A 8 23.96 2.04 -45.09
CA LYS A 8 22.79 2.60 -44.42
C LYS A 8 22.76 2.07 -42.98
N LEU A 9 23.47 2.72 -42.06
CA LEU A 9 23.32 2.46 -40.63
C LEU A 9 22.19 3.33 -40.10
N VAL A 10 20.96 2.82 -40.23
CA VAL A 10 19.80 3.37 -39.54
C VAL A 10 19.85 2.85 -38.10
N LEU A 11 20.34 3.69 -37.18
CA LEU A 11 20.38 3.39 -35.77
C LEU A 11 19.01 3.66 -35.16
N ILE A 12 18.14 2.65 -35.13
CA ILE A 12 16.87 2.74 -34.39
C ILE A 12 17.20 2.50 -32.91
N PHE A 13 17.29 3.58 -32.15
CA PHE A 13 17.17 3.51 -30.69
C PHE A 13 15.72 3.15 -30.36
N PHE A 14 15.44 1.86 -30.18
CA PHE A 14 14.28 1.44 -29.40
C PHE A 14 14.60 1.77 -27.93
N LEU A 15 14.34 3.03 -27.54
CA LEU A 15 14.07 3.36 -26.15
C LEU A 15 12.75 2.66 -25.80
N VAL A 16 12.83 1.36 -25.50
CA VAL A 16 11.81 0.68 -24.73
C VAL A 16 11.88 1.33 -23.37
N ALA A 17 11.10 2.39 -23.18
CA ALA A 17 10.68 2.80 -21.85
C ALA A 17 9.93 1.60 -21.30
N ALA A 18 10.66 0.69 -20.65
CA ALA A 18 10.05 -0.36 -19.86
C ALA A 18 9.11 0.40 -18.92
N PRO A 19 7.78 0.17 -18.98
CA PRO A 19 6.93 0.74 -17.96
C PRO A 19 7.49 0.18 -16.67
N VAL A 20 7.94 1.07 -15.78
CA VAL A 20 8.21 0.71 -14.39
C VAL A 20 6.84 0.41 -13.80
N TYR A 21 6.27 -0.73 -14.19
CA TYR A 21 5.27 -1.43 -13.42
C TYR A 21 6.04 -1.82 -12.16
N SER A 22 6.07 -0.91 -11.19
CA SER A 22 6.16 -1.32 -9.80
C SER A 22 5.10 -2.40 -9.65
N ASN A 23 5.50 -3.66 -9.45
CA ASN A 23 4.55 -4.71 -9.10
C ASN A 23 3.84 -4.23 -7.84
N ILE A 24 2.59 -3.79 -8.00
CA ILE A 24 1.77 -3.30 -6.90
C ILE A 24 1.52 -4.52 -6.02
N PRO A 25 1.98 -4.53 -4.76
CA PRO A 25 1.90 -5.70 -3.92
C PRO A 25 0.46 -6.20 -3.76
N LYS A 26 0.27 -7.50 -3.69
CA LYS A 26 -1.07 -8.06 -3.43
C LYS A 26 -1.37 -8.04 -1.94
N TYR A 27 -2.65 -8.10 -1.59
CA TYR A 27 -3.10 -8.20 -0.19
C TYR A 27 -2.40 -9.35 0.58
N SER A 28 -2.17 -10.50 -0.06
CA SER A 28 -1.46 -11.65 0.53
C SER A 28 -0.02 -11.33 0.94
N GLU A 29 0.65 -10.45 0.20
CA GLU A 29 2.01 -9.99 0.50
C GLU A 29 1.98 -8.94 1.61
N LEU A 30 0.93 -8.10 1.62
CA LEU A 30 0.80 -7.00 2.57
C LEU A 30 0.33 -7.40 3.96
N ASP A 31 -0.21 -8.60 4.18
CA ASP A 31 -0.59 -9.05 5.53
C ASP A 31 0.60 -9.03 6.52
N ARG A 32 1.78 -9.49 6.07
CA ARG A 32 2.99 -9.48 6.89
C ARG A 32 3.53 -8.07 7.09
N ILE A 33 3.38 -7.22 6.08
CA ILE A 33 3.79 -5.81 6.12
C ILE A 33 2.88 -5.01 7.03
N LEU A 34 1.57 -5.28 7.03
CA LEU A 34 0.62 -4.68 7.94
C LEU A 34 1.04 -4.95 9.39
N LEU A 35 1.33 -6.21 9.72
CA LEU A 35 1.75 -6.58 11.07
C LEU A 35 3.07 -5.89 11.47
N SER A 36 4.07 -5.88 10.58
CA SER A 36 5.36 -5.27 10.90
C SER A 36 5.29 -3.74 11.00
N THR A 37 4.54 -3.08 10.13
CA THR A 37 4.32 -1.63 10.20
C THR A 37 3.48 -1.29 11.43
N TRP A 38 2.43 -2.06 11.74
CA TRP A 38 1.62 -1.86 12.94
C TRP A 38 2.47 -1.88 14.22
N ASN A 39 3.33 -2.89 14.39
CA ASN A 39 4.16 -3.03 15.59
C ASN A 39 5.18 -1.90 15.75
N ARG A 40 5.51 -1.18 14.68
CA ARG A 40 6.34 0.03 14.74
C ARG A 40 5.53 1.29 15.08
N THR A 41 4.26 1.32 14.70
CA THR A 41 3.40 2.51 14.82
C THR A 41 2.59 2.53 16.12
N PHE A 42 2.11 1.37 16.58
CA PHE A 42 1.22 1.26 17.72
C PHE A 42 1.82 0.41 18.85
N PRO A 43 1.59 0.79 20.11
CA PRO A 43 2.18 0.11 21.27
C PRO A 43 1.52 -1.24 21.59
N VAL A 44 0.30 -1.48 21.10
CA VAL A 44 -0.47 -2.70 21.36
C VAL A 44 -0.76 -3.43 20.06
N PRO A 45 -0.59 -4.76 19.97
CA PRO A 45 -0.82 -5.50 18.74
C PRO A 45 -2.31 -5.74 18.51
N PHE A 46 -2.72 -5.81 17.24
CA PHE A 46 -3.96 -6.51 16.88
C PHE A 46 -3.70 -8.02 16.87
N THR A 47 -4.75 -8.84 17.02
CA THR A 47 -4.59 -10.30 17.08
C THR A 47 -4.99 -11.01 15.80
N LYS A 48 -5.87 -10.40 14.99
CA LYS A 48 -6.38 -11.02 13.77
C LYS A 48 -6.72 -9.99 12.69
N ILE A 49 -6.40 -10.31 11.44
CA ILE A 49 -7.01 -9.68 10.26
C ILE A 49 -8.37 -10.36 10.04
N VAL A 50 -9.45 -9.62 10.24
CA VAL A 50 -10.83 -10.09 10.08
C VAL A 50 -11.23 -10.07 8.62
N LYS A 51 -10.94 -8.98 7.92
CA LYS A 51 -11.29 -8.78 6.51
C LYS A 51 -10.19 -8.01 5.79
N ARG A 52 -9.89 -8.41 4.56
CA ARG A 52 -9.10 -7.64 3.58
C ARG A 52 -10.06 -6.97 2.60
N ASP A 53 -9.67 -5.84 2.03
CA ASP A 53 -10.51 -5.05 1.12
C ASP A 53 -11.90 -4.82 1.71
N VAL A 54 -11.96 -3.97 2.74
CA VAL A 54 -13.19 -3.66 3.47
C VAL A 54 -14.28 -3.20 2.51
N SER A 55 -13.90 -2.43 1.48
CA SER A 55 -14.76 -1.86 0.45
C SER A 55 -15.24 -2.84 -0.64
N GLY A 56 -14.51 -3.95 -0.86
CA GLY A 56 -14.72 -4.84 -2.00
C GLY A 56 -14.33 -4.25 -3.37
N LYS A 57 -13.77 -3.03 -3.40
CA LYS A 57 -13.37 -2.31 -4.62
C LYS A 57 -11.90 -2.58 -4.97
N GLY A 58 -11.11 -3.14 -4.05
CA GLY A 58 -9.71 -3.51 -4.24
C GLY A 58 -8.72 -2.55 -3.57
N ILE A 59 -7.63 -2.24 -4.28
CA ILE A 59 -6.58 -1.32 -3.85
C ILE A 59 -6.86 0.05 -4.47
N LEU A 60 -6.91 1.10 -3.65
CA LEU A 60 -7.10 2.45 -4.17
C LEU A 60 -5.75 3.03 -4.62
N GLN A 61 -5.65 3.44 -5.88
CA GLN A 61 -4.52 4.23 -6.38
C GLN A 61 -4.85 5.72 -6.30
N TYR A 62 -4.07 6.45 -5.50
CA TYR A 62 -4.26 7.86 -5.18
C TYR A 62 -3.08 8.72 -5.66
N ARG A 63 -3.36 9.81 -6.38
CA ARG A 63 -2.35 10.80 -6.77
C ARG A 63 -2.20 11.84 -5.65
N LYS A 64 -1.15 11.72 -4.84
CA LYS A 64 -0.83 12.72 -3.80
C LYS A 64 -0.26 14.01 -4.39
N SER A 65 0.49 13.92 -5.50
CA SER A 65 0.97 15.06 -6.29
C SER A 65 1.29 14.65 -7.73
N SER A 66 1.67 15.60 -8.61
CA SER A 66 2.03 15.31 -10.00
C SER A 66 3.13 14.25 -10.17
N LYS A 67 3.99 14.07 -9.15
CA LYS A 67 5.10 13.11 -9.15
C LYS A 67 4.91 11.96 -8.17
N LYS A 68 3.82 11.95 -7.39
CA LYS A 68 3.65 11.03 -6.26
C LYS A 68 2.31 10.31 -6.33
N THR A 69 2.38 9.00 -6.47
CA THR A 69 1.25 8.07 -6.40
C THR A 69 1.41 7.20 -5.16
N VAL A 70 0.34 7.05 -4.40
CA VAL A 70 0.27 6.20 -3.21
C VAL A 70 -0.84 5.18 -3.42
N TYR A 71 -0.67 3.98 -2.88
CA TYR A 71 -1.66 2.91 -2.91
C TYR A 71 -2.21 2.70 -1.51
N ILE A 72 -3.53 2.54 -1.39
CA ILE A 72 -4.20 2.38 -0.10
C ILE A 72 -4.89 1.03 -0.07
N TYR A 73 -4.53 0.23 0.93
CA TYR A 73 -5.11 -1.07 1.23
C TYR A 73 -5.97 -0.93 2.47
N THR A 74 -7.15 -1.54 2.46
CA THR A 74 -8.09 -1.46 3.59
C THR A 74 -8.20 -2.81 4.28
N TYR A 75 -8.14 -2.79 5.60
CA TYR A 75 -8.25 -3.95 6.46
C TYR A 75 -9.26 -3.70 7.56
N LEU A 76 -9.93 -4.77 7.99
CA LEU A 76 -10.62 -4.82 9.26
C LEU A 76 -9.80 -5.75 10.15
N VAL A 77 -9.32 -5.25 11.27
CA VAL A 77 -8.54 -6.03 12.25
C VAL A 77 -9.28 -6.11 13.57
N PHE A 78 -9.10 -7.20 14.30
CA PHE A 78 -9.60 -7.32 15.66
C PHE A 78 -8.54 -6.84 16.63
N LEU A 79 -8.85 -5.76 17.35
CA LEU A 79 -8.04 -5.21 18.42
C LEU A 79 -8.66 -5.66 19.75
N PRO A 80 -8.02 -6.57 20.50
CA PRO A 80 -8.58 -6.97 21.78
C PRO A 80 -8.48 -5.82 22.78
N ARG A 81 -9.24 -5.92 23.87
CA ARG A 81 -9.09 -5.00 24.98
C ARG A 81 -7.75 -5.28 25.66
N TYR A 82 -6.96 -4.24 25.90
CA TYR A 82 -5.77 -4.31 26.73
C TYR A 82 -6.03 -3.59 28.04
N GLY A 83 -5.76 -4.27 29.15
CA GLY A 83 -5.58 -3.68 30.47
C GLY A 83 -4.10 -3.51 30.79
N GLU A 84 -3.81 -3.06 32.00
CA GLU A 84 -2.46 -2.94 32.51
C GLU A 84 -2.31 -3.84 33.74
N GLU A 85 -1.32 -4.72 33.72
CA GLU A 85 -0.90 -5.50 34.88
C GLU A 85 0.62 -5.41 35.00
N ALA A 86 1.12 -5.02 36.17
CA ALA A 86 2.54 -4.83 36.43
C ALA A 86 3.24 -3.98 35.34
N GLU A 87 2.65 -2.84 34.99
CA GLU A 87 3.13 -1.88 33.98
C GLU A 87 3.25 -2.44 32.55
N LYS A 88 2.64 -3.61 32.28
CA LYS A 88 2.62 -4.24 30.96
C LYS A 88 1.19 -4.32 30.41
N PRO A 89 1.01 -4.11 29.09
CA PRO A 89 -0.28 -4.32 28.47
C PRO A 89 -0.62 -5.82 28.47
N VAL A 90 -1.72 -6.19 29.10
CA VAL A 90 -2.24 -7.57 29.16
C VAL A 90 -3.57 -7.63 28.45
N GLN A 91 -3.72 -8.64 27.59
CA GLN A 91 -4.96 -8.87 26.85
C GLN A 91 -6.08 -9.30 27.81
N GLN A 92 -7.23 -8.67 27.69
CA GLN A 92 -8.45 -8.97 28.45
C GLN A 92 -9.54 -9.52 27.52
N ASP A 93 -10.59 -10.06 28.14
CA ASP A 93 -11.78 -10.47 27.42
C ASP A 93 -12.47 -9.27 26.74
N GLY A 94 -12.86 -9.51 25.48
CA GLY A 94 -13.47 -8.50 24.61
C GLY A 94 -12.49 -7.77 23.71
N GLY A 95 -13.01 -6.76 23.01
CA GLY A 95 -12.27 -6.05 21.98
C GLY A 95 -13.22 -5.43 20.96
N ARG A 96 -12.66 -4.93 19.87
CA ARG A 96 -13.43 -4.36 18.78
C ARG A 96 -12.74 -4.58 17.45
N GLU A 97 -13.54 -4.60 16.40
CA GLU A 97 -13.04 -4.50 15.04
C GLU A 97 -12.69 -3.04 14.73
N VAL A 98 -11.53 -2.83 14.12
CA VAL A 98 -11.01 -1.52 13.75
C VAL A 98 -10.69 -1.53 12.28
N LYS A 99 -11.14 -0.50 11.57
CA LYS A 99 -10.77 -0.26 10.17
C LYS A 99 -9.40 0.38 10.12
N VAL A 100 -8.58 -0.16 9.23
CA VAL A 100 -7.17 0.17 9.09
C VAL A 100 -6.85 0.43 7.62
N LYS A 101 -6.14 1.53 7.38
CA LYS A 101 -5.57 1.87 6.08
C LYS A 101 -4.07 1.59 6.13
N LEU A 102 -3.57 0.78 5.20
CA LEU A 102 -2.13 0.63 4.96
C LEU A 102 -1.80 1.36 3.67
N PHE A 103 -1.02 2.43 3.79
CA PHE A 103 -0.52 3.20 2.67
C PHE A 103 0.79 2.59 2.17
N TYR A 104 0.94 2.52 0.85
CA TYR A 104 2.16 2.12 0.17
C TYR A 104 2.61 3.22 -0.78
N ASP A 105 3.78 3.79 -0.50
CA ASP A 105 4.44 4.77 -1.33
C ASP A 105 5.72 4.17 -1.92
N PRO A 106 5.74 3.83 -3.23
CA PRO A 106 6.88 3.17 -3.85
C PRO A 106 8.15 4.04 -3.91
N VAL A 107 8.00 5.37 -3.81
CA VAL A 107 9.12 6.33 -3.95
C VAL A 107 9.63 6.86 -2.60
N SER A 108 8.96 6.54 -1.49
CA SER A 108 9.41 6.91 -0.14
C SER A 108 10.49 5.94 0.37
N SER A 109 11.38 6.43 1.23
CA SER A 109 12.26 5.58 2.04
C SER A 109 11.45 4.79 3.07
N GLU A 110 10.51 5.44 3.73
CA GLU A 110 9.47 4.81 4.55
C GLU A 110 8.27 4.48 3.67
N LYS A 111 8.33 3.30 3.06
CA LYS A 111 7.36 2.88 2.03
C LYS A 111 5.96 2.62 2.55
N TYR A 112 5.80 2.38 3.85
CA TYR A 112 4.55 1.92 4.43
C TYR A 112 4.18 2.74 5.66
N GLU A 113 2.91 3.12 5.73
CA GLU A 113 2.33 3.87 6.84
C GLU A 113 0.96 3.26 7.17
N VAL A 114 0.62 3.17 8.45
CA VAL A 114 -0.67 2.66 8.91
C VAL A 114 -1.45 3.78 9.58
N GLU A 115 -2.73 3.88 9.23
CA GLU A 115 -3.68 4.82 9.82
C GLU A 115 -4.94 4.09 10.26
N LEU A 116 -5.49 4.45 11.42
CA LEU A 116 -6.78 3.96 11.89
C LEU A 116 -7.88 4.88 11.41
N GLY A 117 -9.01 4.32 11.04
CA GLY A 117 -10.20 5.11 10.76
C GLY A 117 -11.01 4.61 9.58
N GLU A 118 -12.05 5.37 9.30
CA GLU A 118 -12.95 5.12 8.20
C GLU A 118 -12.26 5.35 6.86
N PHE A 119 -12.73 4.60 5.87
CA PHE A 119 -12.34 4.83 4.49
C PHE A 119 -13.34 5.83 3.91
N ASP A 120 -13.10 7.10 4.17
CA ASP A 120 -13.97 8.17 3.72
C ASP A 120 -13.78 8.36 2.22
N GLU A 121 -14.89 8.39 1.49
CA GLU A 121 -14.93 8.73 0.06
C GLU A 121 -14.44 10.17 -0.21
N ALA A 122 -14.04 10.96 0.79
CA ALA A 122 -13.45 12.29 0.59
C ALA A 122 -12.18 12.31 -0.30
N TYR A 123 -11.51 11.16 -0.49
CA TYR A 123 -10.49 11.02 -1.54
C TYR A 123 -11.06 11.23 -2.97
N ASP A 124 -12.36 10.99 -3.20
CA ASP A 124 -13.07 11.01 -4.50
C ASP A 124 -13.01 12.34 -5.23
N THR A 125 -12.91 13.48 -4.55
CA THR A 125 -13.21 14.74 -5.22
C THR A 125 -12.03 15.38 -5.94
N ARG A 126 -10.77 15.03 -5.64
CA ARG A 126 -9.60 15.74 -6.24
C ARG A 126 -8.33 14.92 -6.54
N GLY A 127 -8.29 13.61 -6.28
CA GLY A 127 -7.02 12.86 -6.43
C GLY A 127 -7.10 11.36 -6.67
N ILE A 128 -8.29 10.77 -6.80
CA ILE A 128 -8.40 9.35 -7.18
C ILE A 128 -7.96 9.16 -8.62
N ILE A 129 -7.07 8.19 -8.83
CA ILE A 129 -6.69 7.75 -10.16
C ILE A 129 -7.58 6.58 -10.59
N ARG A 130 -7.64 5.50 -9.79
CA ARG A 130 -8.41 4.28 -10.07
C ARG A 130 -8.41 3.27 -8.92
N TRP A 131 -9.33 2.32 -8.99
CA TRP A 131 -9.31 1.07 -8.20
C TRP A 131 -8.59 -0.06 -8.95
N ILE A 132 -7.85 -0.90 -8.23
CA ILE A 132 -7.08 -2.03 -8.78
C ILE A 132 -7.53 -3.32 -8.09
N ARG A 133 -7.83 -4.36 -8.87
CA ARG A 133 -8.20 -5.69 -8.37
C ARG A 133 -7.05 -6.68 -8.53
#